data_AF-A0A2B4QXH5-F1
#
_entry.id   AF-A0A2B4QXH5-F1
#
_cell.length_a   1.000
_cell.length_b   1.000
_cell.length_c   1.000
_cell.angle_alpha   90.00
_cell.angle_beta   90.00
_cell.angle_gamma   90.00
#
_symmetry.space_group_name_H-M   'P 1'
#
loop_
_entity.id
_entity.type
_entity.pdbx_description
1 polymer ?
#
loop_
_entity_poly.entity_id
_entity_poly.type
_entity_poly.pdbx_seq_one_letter_code
_entity_poly.pdbx_strand_id
1 'polypeptide(L)'
;DGHYQMGLLWRDDNPVLPYNRPLAEATLQYLKKRFLHDPELEVKYRNVIQECVNKGYARKLSQEEAAAVSNITWYIPHHPVTNPNKPGKVRVVFDGAAKFNGMCLNDQLLQGPCLTNDLTGVLIRFREEEVAFTAGIEDIFYQTNVTPSDADALRYLWWPSSINDPPEDYKMLVHIFGAKFFALLRQQSFKYDCTRQ
;
A
#
# COMPACT_ATOMS: atom_id res chain seq x y z
N ASP A 1 -9.29 -15.79 14.09
CA ASP A 1 -8.37 -14.77 13.53
C ASP A 1 -9.16 -13.60 12.95
N GLY A 2 -9.65 -12.70 13.80
CA GLY A 2 -10.64 -11.65 13.48
C GLY A 2 -10.20 -10.51 12.54
N HIS A 3 -9.46 -10.82 11.48
CA HIS A 3 -9.13 -9.87 10.42
C HIS A 3 -10.27 -9.81 9.39
N TYR A 4 -10.77 -8.61 9.12
CA TYR A 4 -11.80 -8.38 8.11
C TYR A 4 -11.20 -8.56 6.71
N GLN A 5 -11.94 -9.18 5.80
CA GLN A 5 -11.52 -9.36 4.41
C GLN A 5 -12.45 -8.57 3.50
N MET A 6 -11.88 -7.76 2.61
CA MET A 6 -12.61 -6.92 1.68
C MET A 6 -11.92 -6.89 0.33
N GLY A 7 -12.68 -7.07 -0.74
CA GLY A 7 -12.17 -6.92 -2.11
C GLY A 7 -11.78 -5.48 -2.44
N LEU A 8 -11.08 -5.32 -3.55
CA LEU A 8 -10.86 -4.00 -4.13
C LEU A 8 -12.20 -3.50 -4.70
N LEU A 9 -12.56 -2.24 -4.43
CA LEU A 9 -13.76 -1.66 -5.04
C LEU A 9 -13.47 -1.23 -6.46
N TRP A 10 -13.59 -2.18 -7.39
CA TRP A 10 -13.47 -1.92 -8.81
C TRP A 10 -14.59 -0.98 -9.32
N ARG A 11 -14.27 -0.16 -10.32
CA ARG A 11 -15.27 0.67 -11.03
C ARG A 11 -16.13 -0.13 -11.99
N ASP A 12 -15.51 -1.11 -12.63
CA ASP A 12 -16.13 -2.01 -13.59
C ASP A 12 -16.20 -3.42 -12.99
N ASP A 13 -17.25 -4.17 -13.29
CA ASP A 13 -17.43 -5.54 -12.78
C ASP A 13 -16.37 -6.52 -13.34
N ASN A 14 -15.82 -6.21 -14.52
CA ASN A 14 -14.79 -6.99 -15.21
C ASN A 14 -13.61 -6.10 -15.61
N PRO A 15 -12.78 -5.66 -14.66
CA PRO A 15 -11.66 -4.77 -14.94
C PRO A 15 -10.61 -5.48 -15.80
N VAL A 16 -10.01 -4.75 -16.74
CA VAL A 16 -8.94 -5.24 -17.61
C VAL A 16 -7.77 -4.27 -17.54
N LEU A 17 -6.71 -4.70 -16.87
CA LEU A 17 -5.49 -3.93 -16.68
C LEU A 17 -4.43 -4.35 -17.71
N PRO A 18 -3.73 -3.40 -18.34
CA PRO A 18 -2.60 -3.74 -19.18
C PRO A 18 -1.45 -4.30 -18.32
N TYR A 19 -0.70 -5.24 -18.87
CA TYR A 19 0.44 -5.85 -18.17
C TYR A 19 1.58 -4.84 -17.97
N ASN A 20 1.69 -4.29 -16.77
CA ASN A 20 2.53 -3.13 -16.47
C ASN A 20 3.87 -3.48 -15.78
N ARG A 21 4.29 -4.75 -15.76
CA ARG A 21 5.57 -5.15 -15.17
C ARG A 21 6.76 -4.28 -15.61
N PRO A 22 6.90 -3.88 -16.91
CA PRO A 22 8.02 -3.02 -17.33
C PRO A 22 8.09 -1.68 -16.57
N LEU A 23 6.95 -1.12 -16.13
CA LEU A 23 6.93 0.09 -15.31
C LEU A 23 7.54 -0.17 -13.92
N ALA A 24 7.21 -1.30 -13.30
CA ALA A 24 7.76 -1.67 -12.01
C ALA A 24 9.26 -1.94 -12.10
N GLU A 25 9.71 -2.63 -13.15
CA GLU A 25 11.14 -2.87 -13.42
C GLU A 25 11.91 -1.55 -13.58
N ALA A 26 11.39 -0.62 -14.38
CA ALA A 26 11.99 0.71 -14.56
C ALA A 26 12.08 1.49 -13.24
N THR A 27 11.02 1.43 -12.42
CA THR A 27 10.99 2.07 -11.10
C THR A 27 12.03 1.46 -10.15
N LEU A 28 12.17 0.13 -10.16
CA LEU A 28 13.20 -0.56 -9.41
C LEU A 28 14.60 -0.11 -9.87
N GLN A 29 14.86 -0.02 -11.17
CA GLN A 29 16.18 0.45 -11.65
C GLN A 29 16.53 1.86 -11.14
N TYR A 30 15.55 2.76 -11.07
CA TYR A 30 15.75 4.07 -10.43
C TYR A 30 16.04 3.94 -8.94
N LEU A 31 15.28 3.10 -8.22
CA LEU A 31 15.46 2.86 -6.80
C LEU A 31 16.85 2.27 -6.50
N LYS A 32 17.32 1.33 -7.33
CA LYS A 32 18.68 0.75 -7.26
C LYS A 32 19.75 1.84 -7.34
N LYS A 33 19.64 2.78 -8.29
CA LYS A 33 20.58 3.91 -8.39
C LYS A 33 20.59 4.77 -7.13
N ARG A 34 19.42 4.99 -6.51
CA ARG A 34 19.32 5.69 -5.22
C ARG A 34 20.01 4.93 -4.10
N PHE A 35 19.80 3.62 -4.00
CA PHE A 35 20.45 2.77 -2.99
C PHE A 35 21.97 2.73 -3.13
N LEU A 36 22.49 2.75 -4.37
CA LEU A 36 23.94 2.84 -4.61
C LEU A 36 24.53 4.17 -4.14
N HIS A 37 23.75 5.25 -4.15
CA HIS A 37 24.19 6.57 -3.67
C HIS A 37 23.99 6.73 -2.15
N ASP A 38 22.97 6.09 -1.59
CA ASP A 38 22.59 6.15 -0.18
C ASP A 38 22.37 4.72 0.37
N PRO A 39 23.44 4.05 0.84
CA PRO A 39 23.35 2.72 1.41
C PRO A 39 22.53 2.65 2.71
N GLU A 40 22.45 3.74 3.47
CA GLU A 40 21.66 3.78 4.70
C GLU A 40 20.16 3.72 4.39
N LEU A 41 19.73 4.40 3.32
CA LEU A 41 18.38 4.30 2.79
C LEU A 41 18.05 2.85 2.39
N GLU A 42 18.96 2.14 1.74
CA GLU A 42 18.76 0.74 1.33
C GLU A 42 18.46 -0.17 2.53
N VAL A 43 19.28 -0.07 3.59
CA VAL A 43 19.10 -0.85 4.81
C VAL A 43 17.74 -0.56 5.45
N LYS A 44 17.39 0.72 5.59
CA LYS A 44 16.10 1.13 6.15
C LYS A 44 14.92 0.65 5.29
N TYR A 45 15.03 0.75 3.98
CA TYR A 45 14.00 0.31 3.05
C TYR A 45 13.78 -1.20 3.12
N ARG A 46 14.88 -1.97 3.13
CA ARG A 46 14.85 -3.44 3.26
C ARG A 46 14.18 -3.85 4.56
N ASN A 47 14.49 -3.20 5.67
CA ASN A 47 13.85 -3.46 6.95
C ASN A 47 12.33 -3.25 6.89
N VAL A 48 11.87 -2.17 6.24
CA VAL A 48 10.42 -1.90 6.08
C VAL A 48 9.74 -2.99 5.24
N ILE A 49 10.33 -3.41 4.12
CA ILE A 49 9.77 -4.49 3.28
C ILE A 49 9.78 -5.83 4.04
N GLN A 50 10.86 -6.14 4.74
CA GLN A 50 10.98 -7.38 5.50
C GLN A 50 9.97 -7.43 6.66
N GLU A 51 9.77 -6.32 7.36
CA GLU A 51 8.75 -6.20 8.41
C GLU A 51 7.34 -6.39 7.84
N CYS A 52 7.06 -5.82 6.66
CA CYS A 52 5.80 -6.02 5.94
C CYS A 52 5.54 -7.51 5.65
N VAL A 53 6.55 -8.24 5.17
CA VAL A 53 6.45 -9.69 4.93
C VAL A 53 6.32 -10.48 6.23
N ASN A 54 7.12 -10.17 7.26
CA ASN A 54 7.10 -10.86 8.54
C ASN A 54 5.77 -10.71 9.28
N LYS A 55 5.12 -9.54 9.15
CA LYS A 55 3.78 -9.29 9.70
C LYS A 55 2.66 -9.95 8.89
N GLY A 56 2.98 -10.61 7.77
CA GLY A 56 2.01 -11.27 6.89
C GLY A 56 1.23 -10.32 5.99
N TYR A 57 1.68 -9.06 5.84
CA TYR A 57 1.02 -8.05 5.01
C TYR A 57 1.34 -8.22 3.53
N ALA A 58 2.47 -8.86 3.24
CA ALA A 58 2.89 -9.22 1.90
C ALA A 58 3.53 -10.61 1.90
N ARG A 59 3.57 -11.25 0.74
CA ARG A 59 4.32 -12.49 0.55
C ARG A 59 4.94 -12.57 -0.82
N LYS A 60 6.00 -13.37 -0.90
CA LYS A 60 6.59 -13.81 -2.17
C LYS A 60 5.60 -14.71 -2.93
N LEU A 61 5.58 -14.59 -4.25
CA LEU A 61 4.86 -15.48 -5.16
C LEU A 61 5.72 -16.69 -5.52
N SER A 62 5.10 -17.85 -5.73
CA SER A 62 5.78 -18.97 -6.39
C SER A 62 6.02 -18.64 -7.88
N GLN A 63 6.88 -19.42 -8.55
CA GLN A 63 7.13 -19.22 -9.98
C GLN A 63 5.86 -19.45 -10.80
N GLU A 64 5.03 -20.40 -10.40
CA GLU A 64 3.74 -20.71 -11.02
C GLU A 64 2.75 -19.55 -10.84
N GLU A 65 2.68 -18.97 -9.64
CA GLU A 65 1.81 -17.80 -9.37
C GLU A 65 2.28 -16.56 -10.14
N ALA A 66 3.59 -16.33 -10.21
CA ALA A 66 4.16 -15.22 -10.97
C ALA A 66 3.85 -15.35 -12.47
N ALA A 67 3.93 -16.57 -13.02
CA ALA A 67 3.63 -16.87 -14.43
C ALA A 67 2.12 -16.84 -14.75
N ALA A 68 1.25 -17.09 -13.76
CA ALA A 68 -0.20 -17.01 -13.92
C ALA A 68 -0.67 -15.55 -13.96
N VAL A 69 -0.67 -14.96 -15.16
CA VAL A 69 -1.15 -13.59 -15.40
C VAL A 69 -2.65 -13.61 -15.73
N SER A 70 -3.42 -12.79 -15.02
CA SER A 70 -4.85 -12.57 -15.21
C SER A 70 -5.15 -11.17 -15.76
N ASN A 71 -6.42 -10.90 -16.09
CA ASN A 71 -6.91 -9.60 -16.53
C ASN A 71 -6.73 -8.46 -15.50
N ILE A 72 -6.50 -8.79 -14.23
CA ILE A 72 -6.30 -7.81 -13.14
C ILE A 72 -4.87 -7.80 -12.60
N THR A 73 -3.95 -8.53 -13.24
CA THR A 73 -2.57 -8.59 -12.78
C THR A 73 -1.91 -7.22 -12.96
N TRP A 74 -1.48 -6.62 -11.85
CA TRP A 74 -0.88 -5.30 -11.83
C TRP A 74 0.26 -5.20 -10.81
N TYR A 75 1.37 -4.62 -11.26
CA TYR A 75 2.56 -4.35 -10.46
C TYR A 75 2.56 -2.91 -9.97
N ILE A 76 2.48 -2.71 -8.67
CA ILE A 76 2.46 -1.38 -8.06
C ILE A 76 3.90 -0.92 -7.84
N PRO A 77 4.33 0.18 -8.48
CA PRO A 77 5.63 0.76 -8.21
C PRO A 77 5.71 1.24 -6.76
N HIS A 78 6.89 1.20 -6.17
CA HIS A 78 7.09 1.68 -4.81
C HIS A 78 8.31 2.58 -4.69
N HIS A 79 8.24 3.55 -3.78
CA HIS A 79 9.31 4.51 -3.57
C HIS A 79 9.41 4.95 -2.10
N PRO A 80 10.59 5.43 -1.67
CA PRO A 80 10.77 5.90 -0.31
C PRO A 80 10.31 7.34 -0.16
N VAL A 81 9.61 7.60 0.94
CA VAL A 81 9.24 8.92 1.42
C VAL A 81 9.96 9.18 2.75
N THR A 82 10.64 10.32 2.83
CA THR A 82 11.26 10.84 4.05
C THR A 82 10.56 12.12 4.46
N ASN A 83 10.42 12.33 5.78
CA ASN A 83 9.82 13.55 6.31
C ASN A 83 10.93 14.39 6.98
N PRO A 84 11.17 15.64 6.56
CA PRO A 84 12.14 16.53 7.21
C PRO A 84 11.90 16.69 8.72
N ASN A 85 10.65 16.63 9.16
CA ASN A 85 10.26 16.74 10.58
C ASN A 85 10.44 15.43 11.37
N LYS A 86 10.73 14.31 10.70
CA LYS A 86 11.05 13.01 11.31
C LYS A 86 12.30 12.44 10.65
N PRO A 87 13.47 13.10 10.82
CA PRO A 87 14.70 12.68 10.17
C PRO A 87 15.03 11.24 10.56
N GLY A 88 15.50 10.46 9.59
CA GLY A 88 15.85 9.05 9.79
C GLY A 88 14.69 8.06 9.63
N LYS A 89 13.42 8.48 9.67
CA LYS A 89 12.27 7.59 9.40
C LYS A 89 11.98 7.52 7.89
N VAL A 90 12.20 6.35 7.30
CA VAL A 90 11.85 6.03 5.91
C VAL A 90 10.49 5.33 5.88
N ARG A 91 9.62 5.72 4.96
CA ARG A 91 8.38 4.99 4.64
C ARG A 91 8.46 4.48 3.22
N VAL A 92 7.94 3.29 2.98
CA VAL A 92 7.70 2.76 1.65
C VAL A 92 6.28 3.12 1.23
N VAL A 93 6.14 3.80 0.09
CA VAL A 93 4.84 4.12 -0.49
C VAL A 93 4.67 3.33 -1.77
N PHE A 94 3.52 2.64 -1.88
CA PHE A 94 3.08 1.96 -3.09
C PHE A 94 2.23 2.93 -3.92
N ASP A 95 2.72 3.29 -5.10
CA ASP A 95 2.12 4.33 -5.94
C ASP A 95 1.01 3.76 -6.83
N GLY A 96 -0.22 3.76 -6.31
CA GLY A 96 -1.41 3.40 -7.07
C GLY A 96 -1.79 4.42 -8.18
N ALA A 97 -1.17 5.60 -8.20
CA ALA A 97 -1.42 6.63 -9.22
C ALA A 97 -0.45 6.54 -10.41
N ALA A 98 0.57 5.68 -10.34
CA ALA A 98 1.52 5.47 -11.42
C ALA A 98 0.81 4.96 -12.68
N LYS A 99 1.02 5.67 -13.80
CA LYS A 99 0.35 5.40 -15.07
C LYS A 99 1.19 4.50 -15.98
N PHE A 100 0.53 3.53 -16.60
CA PHE A 100 1.05 2.70 -17.68
C PHE A 100 0.00 2.62 -18.80
N ASN A 101 0.40 2.91 -20.04
CA ASN A 101 -0.50 2.95 -21.20
C ASN A 101 -1.80 3.76 -20.95
N GLY A 102 -1.68 4.90 -20.27
CA GLY A 102 -2.81 5.80 -19.97
C GLY A 102 -3.67 5.39 -18.77
N MET A 103 -3.42 4.24 -18.14
CA MET A 103 -4.18 3.71 -17.01
C MET A 103 -3.33 3.69 -15.72
N CYS A 104 -3.93 3.98 -14.56
CA CYS A 104 -3.35 3.65 -13.26
C CYS A 104 -4.37 2.88 -12.41
N LEU A 105 -3.89 2.12 -11.43
CA LEU A 105 -4.76 1.33 -10.55
C LEU A 105 -5.82 2.20 -9.86
N ASN A 106 -5.43 3.38 -9.41
CA ASN A 106 -6.33 4.33 -8.77
C ASN A 106 -7.51 4.75 -9.65
N ASP A 107 -7.33 4.84 -10.97
CA ASP A 107 -8.42 5.18 -11.87
C ASP A 107 -9.42 4.02 -12.04
N GLN A 108 -9.00 2.79 -11.73
CA GLN A 108 -9.82 1.58 -11.83
C GLN A 108 -10.58 1.25 -10.54
N LEU A 109 -10.28 1.98 -9.46
CA LEU A 109 -10.93 1.83 -8.17
C LEU A 109 -11.93 2.96 -7.92
N LEU A 110 -13.07 2.60 -7.35
CA LEU A 110 -14.03 3.55 -6.81
C LEU A 110 -13.39 4.29 -5.65
N GLN A 111 -13.58 5.60 -5.65
CA GLN A 111 -13.26 6.41 -4.49
C GLN A 111 -14.32 6.10 -3.44
N GLY A 112 -13.90 5.62 -2.26
CA GLY A 112 -14.80 5.57 -1.12
C GLY A 112 -15.36 6.97 -0.84
N PRO A 113 -16.55 7.13 -0.25
CA PRO A 113 -17.09 8.43 0.07
C PRO A 113 -16.05 9.29 0.81
N CYS A 114 -15.84 10.53 0.37
CA CYS A 114 -14.86 11.43 0.98
C CYS A 114 -15.38 11.82 2.37
N LEU A 115 -14.83 11.19 3.40
CA LEU A 115 -15.31 11.28 4.78
C LEU A 115 -14.22 11.83 5.70
N THR A 116 -13.37 12.72 5.18
CA THR A 116 -12.68 13.66 6.06
C THR A 116 -13.76 14.40 6.84
N ASN A 117 -13.89 14.08 8.13
CA ASN A 117 -14.64 14.93 9.05
C ASN A 117 -14.23 16.37 8.77
N ASP A 118 -15.20 17.27 8.65
CA ASP A 118 -14.91 18.69 8.50
C ASP A 118 -13.88 19.07 9.58
N LEU A 119 -12.72 19.55 9.14
CA LEU A 119 -11.61 19.89 10.01
C LEU A 119 -12.09 20.90 11.07
N THR A 120 -13.02 21.77 10.71
CA THR A 120 -13.67 22.71 11.62
C THR A 120 -14.42 21.97 12.72
N GLY A 121 -15.26 20.99 12.37
CA GLY A 121 -15.97 20.16 13.34
C GLY A 121 -15.05 19.31 14.23
N VAL A 122 -13.91 18.85 13.70
CA VAL A 122 -12.88 18.16 14.52
C VAL A 122 -12.22 19.13 15.50
N LEU A 123 -11.82 20.31 15.04
CA LEU A 123 -11.15 21.32 15.88
C LEU A 123 -12.08 21.89 16.95
N ILE A 124 -13.39 22.02 16.67
CA ILE A 124 -14.39 22.45 17.65
C ILE A 124 -14.50 21.42 18.78
N ARG A 125 -14.70 20.13 18.46
CA ARG A 125 -14.77 19.07 19.48
C ARG A 125 -13.45 18.89 20.26
N PHE A 126 -12.31 19.11 19.61
CA PHE A 126 -11.00 19.13 20.28
C PHE A 126 -10.85 20.27 21.30
N ARG A 127 -11.66 21.33 21.22
CA ARG A 127 -11.68 22.45 22.16
C ARG A 127 -12.73 22.30 23.26
N GLU A 128 -13.68 21.39 23.10
CA GLU A 128 -14.73 21.13 24.08
C GLU A 128 -14.23 20.28 25.27
N GLU A 129 -13.17 19.49 25.06
CA GLU A 129 -12.59 18.60 26.07
C GLU A 129 -11.20 19.07 26.54
N GLU A 130 -10.92 18.91 27.83
CA GLU A 130 -9.68 19.40 28.48
C GLU A 130 -8.42 18.60 28.07
N VAL A 131 -8.60 17.37 27.60
CA VAL A 131 -7.52 16.45 27.24
C VAL A 131 -7.80 15.82 25.88
N ALA A 132 -6.86 15.98 24.95
CA ALA A 132 -6.95 15.39 23.62
C ALA A 132 -5.91 14.28 23.43
N PHE A 133 -6.37 13.09 23.05
CA PHE A 133 -5.50 11.97 22.68
C PHE A 133 -5.27 11.95 21.17
N THR A 134 -4.00 12.05 20.75
CA THR A 134 -3.60 11.85 19.36
C THR A 134 -2.85 10.53 19.24
N ALA A 135 -3.47 9.51 18.63
CA ALA A 135 -2.81 8.25 18.30
C ALA A 135 -2.44 8.23 16.81
N GLY A 136 -1.21 7.81 16.50
CA GLY A 136 -0.78 7.60 15.13
C GLY A 136 -1.48 6.37 14.54
N ILE A 137 -2.32 6.57 13.53
CA ILE A 137 -3.13 5.51 12.88
C ILE A 137 -2.27 4.61 11.96
N GLU A 138 -0.94 4.58 12.12
CA GLU A 138 -0.03 3.98 11.14
C GLU A 138 -0.27 2.47 10.93
N ASP A 139 -0.82 1.76 11.91
CA ASP A 139 -1.01 0.30 11.88
C ASP A 139 -2.45 -0.19 11.62
N ILE A 140 -3.47 0.68 11.57
CA ILE A 140 -4.87 0.25 11.32
C ILE A 140 -5.04 -0.28 9.89
N PHE A 141 -4.24 0.20 8.94
CA PHE A 141 -4.43 -0.07 7.51
C PHE A 141 -4.08 -1.51 7.12
N TYR A 142 -3.19 -2.13 7.88
CA TYR A 142 -2.82 -3.52 7.68
C TYR A 142 -3.79 -4.52 8.34
N GLN A 143 -4.87 -4.03 8.98
CA GLN A 143 -5.84 -4.89 9.65
C GLN A 143 -6.91 -5.47 8.72
N THR A 144 -7.02 -4.96 7.48
CA THR A 144 -7.98 -5.45 6.48
C THR A 144 -7.27 -6.19 5.35
N ASN A 145 -7.58 -7.48 5.22
CA ASN A 145 -7.07 -8.33 4.15
C ASN A 145 -7.80 -8.05 2.85
N VAL A 146 -7.08 -8.17 1.74
CA VAL A 146 -7.62 -8.17 0.39
C VAL A 146 -8.12 -9.59 0.08
N THR A 147 -9.17 -9.71 -0.72
CA THR A 147 -9.61 -11.02 -1.21
C THR A 147 -8.50 -11.67 -2.06
N PRO A 148 -8.36 -13.01 -2.06
CA PRO A 148 -7.32 -13.65 -2.85
C PRO A 148 -7.49 -13.41 -4.35
N SER A 149 -8.74 -13.18 -4.79
CA SER A 149 -9.07 -12.81 -6.17
C SER A 149 -8.48 -11.45 -6.55
N ASP A 150 -8.50 -10.45 -5.66
CA ASP A 150 -8.06 -9.09 -6.00
C ASP A 150 -6.60 -8.80 -5.65
N ALA A 151 -5.96 -9.64 -4.83
CA ALA A 151 -4.58 -9.44 -4.38
C ALA A 151 -3.56 -9.41 -5.55
N ASP A 152 -3.90 -9.98 -6.69
CA ASP A 152 -3.07 -9.95 -7.89
C ASP A 152 -3.02 -8.58 -8.59
N ALA A 153 -3.90 -7.65 -8.23
CA ALA A 153 -3.79 -6.24 -8.60
C ALA A 153 -2.78 -5.46 -7.74
N LEU A 154 -2.26 -6.09 -6.69
CA LEU A 154 -1.32 -5.52 -5.73
C LEU A 154 0.04 -6.24 -5.75
N ARG A 155 0.46 -6.75 -6.91
CA ARG A 155 1.81 -7.32 -7.06
C ARG A 155 2.86 -6.20 -6.98
N TYR A 156 4.09 -6.55 -6.60
CA TYR A 156 5.24 -5.64 -6.68
C TYR A 156 6.52 -6.45 -6.85
N LEU A 157 7.60 -5.77 -7.25
CA LEU A 157 8.90 -6.38 -7.45
C LEU A 157 9.84 -6.04 -6.31
N TRP A 158 10.62 -7.01 -5.83
CA TRP A 158 11.58 -6.75 -4.76
C TRP A 158 12.81 -7.67 -4.83
N TRP A 159 13.96 -7.18 -4.34
CA TRP A 159 15.18 -7.97 -4.18
C TRP A 159 15.29 -8.53 -2.76
N PRO A 160 15.00 -9.82 -2.52
CA PRO A 160 15.04 -10.37 -1.16
C PRO A 160 16.43 -10.30 -0.53
N SER A 161 17.46 -10.54 -1.33
CA SER A 161 18.85 -10.70 -0.86
C SER A 161 19.70 -9.49 -1.23
N SER A 162 19.98 -9.28 -2.52
CA SER A 162 20.83 -8.18 -2.99
C SER A 162 20.20 -7.41 -4.14
N ILE A 163 20.44 -6.10 -4.20
CA ILE A 163 20.03 -5.23 -5.32
C ILE A 163 20.71 -5.61 -6.65
N ASN A 164 21.70 -6.50 -6.62
CA ASN A 164 22.38 -7.03 -7.80
C ASN A 164 21.76 -8.33 -8.31
N ASP A 165 20.89 -8.96 -7.52
CA ASP A 165 20.17 -10.15 -7.94
C ASP A 165 18.99 -9.77 -8.85
N PRO A 166 18.42 -10.73 -9.59
CA PRO A 166 17.13 -10.54 -10.24
C PRO A 166 16.03 -10.21 -9.21
N PRO A 167 15.15 -9.24 -9.47
CA PRO A 167 14.01 -8.99 -8.60
C PRO A 167 13.02 -10.15 -8.68
N GLU A 168 12.33 -10.40 -7.58
CA GLU A 168 11.32 -11.42 -7.45
C GLU A 168 9.93 -10.82 -7.25
N ASP A 169 8.93 -11.65 -7.49
CA ASP A 169 7.52 -11.30 -7.45
C ASP A 169 6.94 -11.43 -6.05
N TYR A 170 6.32 -10.36 -5.58
CA TYR A 170 5.58 -10.30 -4.33
C TYR A 170 4.17 -9.81 -4.59
N LYS A 171 3.28 -10.04 -3.62
CA LYS A 171 1.99 -9.35 -3.56
C LYS A 171 1.62 -8.93 -2.15
N MET A 172 0.91 -7.80 -2.07
CA MET A 172 0.28 -7.36 -0.84
C MET A 172 -0.97 -8.19 -0.58
N LEU A 173 -1.17 -8.60 0.67
CA LEU A 173 -2.34 -9.34 1.16
C LEU A 173 -3.35 -8.42 1.86
N VAL A 174 -3.00 -7.14 2.01
CA VAL A 174 -3.74 -6.11 2.73
C VAL A 174 -3.86 -4.87 1.87
N HIS A 175 -4.82 -4.01 2.21
CA HIS A 175 -5.06 -2.78 1.47
C HIS A 175 -3.87 -1.81 1.61
N ILE A 176 -3.35 -1.32 0.48
CA ILE A 176 -2.21 -0.40 0.46
C ILE A 176 -2.61 1.06 0.70
N PHE A 177 -1.72 1.82 1.33
CA PHE A 177 -1.86 3.27 1.47
C PHE A 177 -1.70 3.98 0.12
N GLY A 178 -2.54 4.98 -0.16
CA GLY A 178 -2.50 5.75 -1.41
C GLY A 178 -3.44 5.24 -2.53
N ALA A 179 -4.13 4.12 -2.31
CA ALA A 179 -5.20 3.67 -3.19
C ALA A 179 -6.48 4.52 -2.99
N LYS A 180 -7.15 4.96 -4.07
CA LYS A 180 -8.36 5.83 -4.00
C LYS A 180 -9.50 5.25 -3.15
N PHE A 181 -9.54 3.95 -2.94
CA PHE A 181 -10.54 3.25 -2.14
C PHE A 181 -10.43 3.51 -0.60
N PHE A 182 -9.29 4.02 -0.13
CA PHE A 182 -8.93 4.17 1.29
C PHE A 182 -9.96 4.90 2.19
N ALA A 183 -10.80 5.77 1.64
CA ALA A 183 -11.74 6.56 2.44
C ALA A 183 -12.82 5.72 3.15
N LEU A 184 -13.19 4.54 2.62
CA LEU A 184 -14.24 3.69 3.19
C LEU A 184 -13.76 2.83 4.37
N LEU A 185 -12.52 2.31 4.31
CA LEU A 185 -11.92 1.50 5.39
C LEU A 185 -11.72 2.30 6.69
N ARG A 186 -11.46 3.62 6.56
CA ARG A 186 -11.28 4.52 7.70
C ARG A 186 -12.51 4.58 8.61
N GLN A 187 -13.73 4.40 8.09
CA GLN A 187 -14.95 4.44 8.91
C GLN A 187 -15.23 3.14 9.67
N GLN A 188 -14.96 1.98 9.07
CA GLN A 188 -15.26 0.69 9.71
C GLN A 188 -14.34 0.47 10.91
N SER A 189 -13.04 0.79 10.78
CA SER A 189 -12.10 0.70 11.90
C SER A 189 -12.40 1.74 13.00
N PHE A 190 -12.77 2.98 12.65
CA PHE A 190 -13.03 4.05 13.63
C PHE A 190 -14.33 3.85 14.40
N LYS A 191 -15.40 3.35 13.76
CA LYS A 191 -16.66 3.01 14.46
C LYS A 191 -16.46 1.89 15.49
N TYR A 192 -15.58 0.93 15.20
CA TYR A 192 -15.34 -0.20 16.10
C TYR A 192 -14.53 0.18 17.35
N ASP A 193 -13.49 1.02 17.23
CA ASP A 193 -12.71 1.47 18.38
C ASP A 193 -13.54 2.30 19.37
N CYS A 194 -14.48 3.13 18.87
CA CYS A 194 -15.41 3.86 19.73
C CYS A 194 -16.45 2.97 20.43
N THR A 195 -16.70 1.74 19.96
CA THR A 195 -17.63 0.78 20.63
C THR A 195 -16.94 -0.16 21.61
N ARG A 196 -15.62 -0.09 21.76
CA ARG A 196 -14.83 -0.90 22.70
C ARG A 196 -14.21 -0.10 23.85
N GLN A 197 -14.45 1.20 23.94
CA GLN A 197 -14.14 2.03 25.11
C GLN A 197 -15.36 2.18 26.00
#